data_AF-A0A925UBR6-F1
#
_entry.id   AF-A0A925UBR6-F1
#
_cell.length_a   1.000
_cell.length_b   1.000
_cell.length_c   1.000
_cell.angle_alpha   90.00
_cell.angle_beta   90.00
_cell.angle_gamma   90.00
#
_symmetry.space_group_name_H-M   'P 1'
#
loop_
_entity.id
_entity.type
_entity.pdbx_description
1 polymer ?
#
loop_
_entity_poly.entity_id
_entity_poly.type
_entity_poly.pdbx_seq_one_letter_code
_entity_poly.pdbx_strand_id
1 'polypeptide(L)'
;MKPTTLTLVSTLLLTSIAVAQPAPSVPLTRSVATGSFTLVAKADGTVVGWGRDTDGQSARPTAPRGNIGAPVVIELPGKALQVAMGELTSYALLEDGTVVAWGPND
;
A
#
# COMPACT_ATOMS: atom_id res chain seq x y z
N MET A 1 65.48 -25.32 37.56
CA MET A 1 64.50 -25.84 36.59
C MET A 1 63.10 -25.51 37.12
N LYS A 2 62.40 -24.56 36.51
CA LYS A 2 61.00 -24.21 36.79
C LYS A 2 60.20 -24.42 35.49
N PRO A 3 59.01 -25.05 35.51
CA PRO A 3 58.26 -25.29 34.29
C PRO A 3 57.56 -24.00 33.83
N THR A 4 57.69 -23.71 32.55
CA THR A 4 57.01 -22.59 31.87
C THR A 4 55.64 -23.09 31.40
N THR A 5 54.56 -22.57 31.99
CA THR A 5 53.19 -22.86 31.57
C THR A 5 52.84 -22.00 30.35
N LEU A 6 52.54 -22.64 29.22
CA LEU A 6 52.05 -22.00 28.00
C LEU A 6 50.53 -21.85 28.08
N THR A 7 50.04 -20.61 28.22
CA THR A 7 48.61 -20.30 28.12
C THR A 7 48.25 -20.17 26.64
N LEU A 8 47.46 -21.12 26.09
CA LEU A 8 46.92 -21.00 24.74
C LEU A 8 45.90 -19.85 24.69
N VAL A 9 46.18 -18.81 23.91
CA VAL A 9 45.20 -17.78 23.55
C VAL A 9 44.36 -18.31 22.40
N SER A 10 43.15 -18.77 22.72
CA SER A 10 42.15 -19.19 21.75
C SER A 10 41.41 -17.96 21.23
N THR A 11 41.84 -17.43 20.08
CA THR A 11 41.07 -16.41 19.34
C THR A 11 40.02 -17.12 18.48
N LEU A 12 38.77 -17.13 18.94
CA LEU A 12 37.64 -17.41 18.05
C LEU A 12 37.48 -16.22 17.08
N LEU A 13 37.71 -16.46 15.79
CA LEU A 13 37.27 -15.56 14.74
C LEU A 13 35.74 -15.63 14.66
N LEU A 14 35.06 -14.61 15.17
CA LEU A 14 33.65 -14.37 14.89
C LEU A 14 33.52 -13.90 13.45
N THR A 15 33.40 -14.84 12.51
CA THR A 15 32.92 -14.50 11.18
C THR A 15 31.44 -14.14 11.30
N SER A 16 31.15 -12.84 11.34
CA SER A 16 29.78 -12.37 11.18
C SER A 16 29.27 -12.88 9.84
N ILE A 17 28.39 -13.88 9.86
CA ILE A 17 27.65 -14.28 8.67
C ILE A 17 26.66 -13.16 8.41
N ALA A 18 26.96 -12.30 7.44
CA ALA A 18 25.96 -11.43 6.86
C ALA A 18 24.94 -12.34 6.17
N VAL A 19 23.85 -12.67 6.86
CA VAL A 19 22.67 -13.24 6.19
C VAL A 19 22.24 -12.19 5.19
N ALA A 20 22.33 -12.50 3.90
CA ALA A 20 21.78 -11.65 2.85
C ALA A 20 20.28 -11.57 3.10
N GLN A 21 19.83 -10.52 3.79
CA GLN A 21 18.42 -10.23 3.90
C GLN A 21 17.89 -9.99 2.49
N PRO A 22 16.80 -10.66 2.06
CA PRO A 22 16.13 -10.25 0.86
C PRO A 22 15.82 -8.75 0.98
N ALA A 23 16.06 -8.00 -0.09
CA ALA A 23 15.80 -6.56 -0.11
C ALA A 23 14.39 -6.30 0.45
N PRO A 24 14.21 -5.28 1.31
CA PRO A 24 12.89 -5.00 1.88
C PRO A 24 11.89 -4.88 0.74
N SER A 25 10.84 -5.72 0.77
CA SER A 25 9.76 -5.64 -0.20
C SER A 25 9.09 -4.29 0.00
N VAL A 26 9.19 -3.41 -1.00
CA VAL A 26 8.43 -2.17 -1.00
C VAL A 26 6.95 -2.58 -1.02
N PRO A 27 6.14 -2.22 -0.01
CA PRO A 27 4.74 -2.62 0.01
C PRO A 27 4.07 -2.05 -1.24
N LEU A 28 3.46 -2.93 -2.05
CA LEU A 28 2.82 -2.56 -3.32
C LEU A 28 1.54 -1.73 -3.13
N THR A 29 1.07 -1.63 -1.88
CA THR A 29 -0.21 -1.03 -1.49
C THR A 29 -0.02 -0.15 -0.25
N ARG A 30 -0.56 1.07 -0.26
CA ARG A 30 -0.57 1.99 0.88
C ARG A 30 -1.83 1.85 1.74
N SER A 31 -3.00 1.72 1.10
CA SER A 31 -4.29 1.74 1.80
C SER A 31 -5.34 0.95 1.01
N VAL A 32 -6.26 0.31 1.73
CA VAL A 32 -7.38 -0.44 1.16
C VAL A 32 -8.65 -0.08 1.93
N ALA A 33 -9.76 0.10 1.21
CA ALA A 33 -11.09 0.22 1.79
C ALA A 33 -12.02 -0.75 1.04
N THR A 34 -12.83 -1.53 1.77
CA THR A 34 -13.69 -2.59 1.19
C THR A 34 -15.12 -2.56 1.74
N GLY A 35 -16.09 -2.89 0.88
CA GLY A 35 -17.52 -2.94 1.17
C GLY A 35 -18.28 -3.57 -0.01
N SER A 36 -19.36 -2.94 -0.48
CA SER A 36 -20.00 -3.34 -1.75
C SER A 36 -19.15 -3.01 -2.99
N PHE A 37 -18.13 -2.18 -2.81
CA PHE A 37 -17.07 -1.88 -3.76
C PHE A 37 -15.73 -1.85 -3.02
N THR A 38 -14.63 -1.81 -3.76
CA THR A 38 -13.27 -1.77 -3.22
C THR A 38 -12.53 -0.56 -3.76
N LEU A 39 -11.73 0.08 -2.92
CA LEU A 39 -10.74 1.09 -3.29
C LEU A 39 -9.37 0.67 -2.78
N VAL A 40 -8.34 0.87 -3.61
CA VAL A 40 -6.95 0.61 -3.25
C VAL A 40 -6.07 1.76 -3.68
N ALA A 41 -5.34 2.36 -2.73
CA ALA A 41 -4.20 3.22 -3.02
C ALA A 41 -2.93 2.36 -3.13
N LYS A 42 -2.31 2.33 -4.31
CA LYS A 42 -1.05 1.63 -4.58
C LYS A 42 0.15 2.38 -4.02
N ALA A 43 1.31 1.72 -3.98
CA ALA A 43 2.58 2.31 -3.51
C ALA A 43 2.98 3.60 -4.24
N ASP A 44 2.69 3.65 -5.53
CA ASP A 44 3.00 4.75 -6.45
C ASP A 44 2.05 5.97 -6.31
N GLY A 45 1.01 5.84 -5.48
CA GLY A 45 -0.03 6.84 -5.27
C GLY A 45 -1.22 6.73 -6.21
N THR A 46 -1.22 5.77 -7.15
CA THR A 46 -2.36 5.50 -8.04
C THR A 46 -3.50 4.86 -7.25
N VAL A 47 -4.72 5.31 -7.50
CA VAL A 47 -5.93 4.67 -6.93
C VAL A 47 -6.60 3.80 -7.99
N VAL A 48 -7.00 2.60 -7.57
CA VAL A 48 -7.88 1.74 -8.35
C VAL A 48 -9.14 1.39 -7.57
N GLY A 49 -10.25 1.19 -8.28
CA GLY A 49 -11.50 0.73 -7.69
C GLY A 49 -12.20 -0.32 -8.54
N TRP A 50 -13.08 -1.10 -7.92
CA TRP A 50 -13.92 -2.10 -8.57
C TRP A 50 -15.10 -2.51 -7.67
N GLY A 51 -16.03 -3.31 -8.20
CA GLY A 51 -17.25 -3.73 -7.52
C GLY A 51 -18.45 -2.85 -7.91
N ARG A 52 -19.37 -2.62 -6.96
CA ARG A 52 -20.59 -1.84 -7.21
C ARG A 52 -20.25 -0.41 -7.66
N ASP A 53 -20.75 -0.04 -8.84
CA ASP A 53 -20.59 1.28 -9.47
C ASP A 53 -21.93 1.83 -9.99
N THR A 54 -23.05 1.48 -9.35
CA THR A 54 -24.38 1.94 -9.76
C THR A 54 -24.50 3.47 -9.73
N ASP A 55 -23.68 4.10 -8.89
CA ASP A 55 -23.73 5.51 -8.53
C ASP A 55 -22.40 6.23 -8.82
N GLY A 56 -21.45 5.52 -9.44
CA GLY A 56 -20.10 6.03 -9.73
C GLY A 56 -19.17 6.06 -8.51
N GLN A 57 -19.41 5.21 -7.50
CA GLN A 57 -18.63 5.17 -6.26
C GLN A 57 -17.27 4.48 -6.43
N SER A 58 -17.12 3.57 -7.38
CA SER A 58 -15.91 2.75 -7.56
C SER A 58 -15.05 3.15 -8.76
N ALA A 59 -15.54 4.03 -9.65
CA ALA A 59 -14.81 4.55 -10.81
C ALA A 59 -15.04 6.05 -11.06
N ARG A 60 -13.98 6.76 -11.51
CA ARG A 60 -14.03 8.17 -11.95
C ARG A 60 -13.00 8.43 -13.06
N PRO A 61 -13.36 9.12 -14.17
CA PRO A 61 -14.73 9.50 -14.57
C PRO A 61 -15.59 8.28 -14.94
N THR A 62 -16.91 8.45 -14.92
CA THR A 62 -17.93 7.38 -14.99
C THR A 62 -17.64 6.31 -16.04
N ALA A 63 -17.46 5.07 -15.59
CA ALA A 63 -17.55 3.86 -16.42
C ALA A 63 -19.04 3.53 -16.72
N PRO A 64 -19.35 2.53 -17.56
CA PRO A 64 -20.72 2.01 -17.65
C PRO A 64 -21.20 1.59 -16.25
N ARG A 65 -22.24 2.27 -15.76
CA ARG A 65 -22.80 2.04 -14.41
C ARG A 65 -23.21 0.58 -14.24
N GLY A 66 -22.96 0.01 -13.06
CA GLY A 66 -23.28 -1.38 -12.79
C GLY A 66 -22.32 -2.01 -11.78
N ASN A 67 -21.73 -3.15 -12.14
CA ASN A 67 -20.70 -3.81 -11.34
C ASN A 67 -19.42 -3.97 -12.16
N ILE A 68 -18.32 -3.42 -11.66
CA ILE A 68 -17.01 -3.47 -12.30
C ILE A 68 -16.27 -4.72 -11.80
N GLY A 69 -16.05 -5.69 -12.69
CA GLY A 69 -15.43 -6.98 -12.33
C GLY A 69 -13.91 -6.98 -12.16
N ALA A 70 -13.22 -5.88 -12.49
CA ALA A 70 -11.76 -5.77 -12.44
C ALA A 70 -11.32 -4.37 -11.97
N PRO A 71 -10.13 -4.23 -11.34
CA PRO A 71 -9.62 -2.92 -10.92
C PRO A 71 -9.51 -1.94 -12.10
N VAL A 72 -10.16 -0.79 -11.99
CA VAL A 72 -10.02 0.34 -12.91
C VAL A 72 -9.29 1.49 -12.22
N VAL A 73 -8.48 2.24 -12.97
CA VAL A 73 -7.79 3.42 -12.44
C VAL A 73 -8.80 4.54 -12.21
N ILE A 74 -8.69 5.19 -11.05
CA ILE A 74 -9.49 6.36 -10.69
C ILE A 74 -8.61 7.59 -10.94
N GLU A 75 -9.05 8.46 -11.83
CA GLU A 75 -8.35 9.69 -12.16
C GLU A 75 -8.50 10.70 -11.01
N LEU A 76 -7.38 10.97 -10.33
CA LEU A 76 -7.26 11.93 -9.23
C LEU A 76 -6.34 13.08 -9.63
N PRO A 77 -6.54 14.29 -9.08
CA PRO A 77 -5.67 15.45 -9.36
C PRO A 77 -4.26 15.33 -8.74
N GLY A 78 -3.99 14.26 -8.00
CA GLY A 78 -2.72 14.01 -7.33
C GLY A 78 -2.59 12.56 -6.84
N LYS A 79 -1.46 12.24 -6.22
CA LYS A 79 -1.16 10.92 -5.66
C LYS A 79 -1.85 10.74 -4.31
N ALA A 80 -2.46 9.58 -4.10
CA ALA A 80 -3.13 9.26 -2.85
C ALA A 80 -2.20 8.64 -1.80
N LEU A 81 -2.33 9.10 -0.56
CA LEU A 81 -1.79 8.47 0.64
C LEU A 81 -2.74 7.41 1.20
N GLN A 82 -4.03 7.74 1.25
CA GLN A 82 -5.05 6.92 1.90
C GLN A 82 -6.36 6.99 1.13
N VAL A 83 -7.15 5.92 1.22
CA VAL A 83 -8.53 5.84 0.72
C VAL A 83 -9.49 5.49 1.85
N ALA A 84 -10.71 6.01 1.74
CA ALA A 84 -11.82 5.67 2.61
C ALA A 84 -13.13 5.61 1.81
N MET A 85 -14.14 4.97 2.37
CA MET A 85 -15.46 4.85 1.75
C MET A 85 -16.57 5.08 2.77
N GLY A 86 -17.67 5.67 2.28
CA GLY A 86 -19.00 5.59 2.88
C GLY A 86 -19.84 4.52 2.18
N GLU A 87 -21.16 4.59 2.32
CA GLU A 87 -22.06 3.60 1.70
C GLU A 87 -22.04 3.67 0.16
N LEU A 88 -22.10 4.90 -0.38
CA LEU A 88 -22.06 5.19 -1.82
C LEU A 88 -21.02 6.25 -2.18
N THR A 89 -20.25 6.75 -1.20
CA THR A 89 -19.29 7.83 -1.38
C THR A 89 -17.87 7.32 -1.20
N SER A 90 -16.94 7.98 -1.87
CA SER A 90 -15.53 7.58 -1.88
C SER A 90 -14.64 8.78 -1.63
N TYR A 91 -13.54 8.54 -0.92
CA TYR A 91 -12.61 9.58 -0.50
C TYR A 91 -11.16 9.15 -0.73
N ALA A 92 -10.32 10.09 -1.12
CA ALA A 92 -8.87 9.94 -1.16
C ALA A 92 -8.19 11.13 -0.48
N LEU A 93 -7.25 10.85 0.42
CA LEU A 93 -6.32 11.84 0.96
C LEU A 93 -5.07 11.86 0.08
N LEU A 94 -4.76 13.00 -0.50
CA LEU A 94 -3.62 13.20 -1.39
C LEU A 94 -2.33 13.55 -0.62
N GLU A 95 -1.19 13.39 -1.28
CA GLU A 95 0.14 13.71 -0.71
C GLU A 95 0.31 15.20 -0.35
N ASP A 96 -0.46 16.11 -0.95
CA ASP A 96 -0.47 17.55 -0.64
C ASP A 96 -1.44 17.92 0.51
N GLY A 97 -2.12 16.93 1.10
CA GLY A 97 -3.12 17.13 2.16
C GLY A 97 -4.54 17.42 1.65
N THR A 98 -4.73 17.53 0.33
CA THR A 98 -6.06 17.68 -0.28
C THR A 98 -6.88 16.41 -0.10
N VAL A 99 -8.17 16.54 0.23
CA VAL A 99 -9.14 15.43 0.21
C VAL A 99 -10.02 15.55 -1.02
N VAL A 100 -10.10 14.48 -1.80
CA VAL A 100 -10.98 14.40 -2.97
C VAL A 100 -12.11 13.42 -2.67
N ALA A 101 -13.34 13.83 -2.99
CA ALA A 101 -14.53 13.00 -2.87
C ALA A 101 -15.18 12.73 -4.25
N TRP A 102 -15.82 11.57 -4.39
CA TRP A 102 -16.66 11.21 -5.54
C TRP A 102 -17.76 10.22 -5.16
N GLY A 103 -18.74 10.06 -6.06
CA GLY A 103 -20.03 9.40 -5.78
C GLY A 103 -21.14 10.43 -5.51
N PRO A 104 -22.35 9.98 -5.13
CA PRO A 104 -23.48 10.85 -4.78
C PRO A 104 -23.15 11.81 -3.63
N ASN A 105 -23.73 13.01 -3.66
CA ASN A 105 -23.51 14.06 -2.66
C ASN A 105 -24.85 14.65 -2.14
N ASP A 106 -25.88 13.82 -2.14
CA ASP A 106 -27.22 14.19 -1.65
C ASP A 106 -27.33 13.96 -0.13
#